data_AF-A0A924WUW0-F1
#
_entry.id   AF-A0A924WUW0-F1
#
_cell.length_a   1.000
_cell.length_b   1.000
_cell.length_c   1.000
_cell.angle_alpha   90.00
_cell.angle_beta   90.00
_cell.angle_gamma   90.00
#
_symmetry.space_group_name_H-M   'P 1'
#
loop_
_entity.id
_entity.type
_entity.pdbx_description
1 polymer ?
#
loop_
_entity_poly.entity_id
_entity_poly.type
_entity_poly.pdbx_seq_one_letter_code
_entity_poly.pdbx_strand_id
1 'polypeptide(L)'
;MKSFGSSKLLALGLYLNAALLAAVLVVLLGRSESPSFFPVAMAQQPAQPIAGGAGLFLMPGQLSPQQWGCYVMDVDRQTLMVYHYIAGERRLKLAAARDFANDRRLRNFNTDDPTPDEVKRWADKEADTARVIEAK
;
A
#
# COMPACT_ATOMS: atom_id res chain seq x y z
N MET A 1 -49.52 -18.44 -39.44
CA MET A 1 -48.19 -17.82 -39.68
C MET A 1 -47.19 -18.41 -38.70
N LYS A 2 -46.26 -19.25 -39.18
CA LYS A 2 -45.26 -19.95 -38.35
C LYS A 2 -44.07 -19.02 -38.08
N SER A 3 -44.02 -18.42 -36.89
CA SER A 3 -42.85 -17.65 -36.41
C SER A 3 -41.75 -18.61 -35.95
N PHE A 4 -40.85 -18.97 -36.86
CA PHE A 4 -39.71 -19.87 -36.60
C PHE A 4 -38.33 -19.18 -36.75
N GLY A 5 -38.30 -17.84 -36.80
CA GLY A 5 -37.07 -17.06 -37.04
C GLY A 5 -36.43 -16.46 -35.79
N SER A 6 -37.20 -16.14 -34.75
CA SER A 6 -36.72 -15.34 -33.62
C SER A 6 -35.77 -16.10 -32.69
N SER A 7 -36.06 -17.37 -32.37
CA SER A 7 -35.26 -18.15 -31.41
C SER A 7 -33.83 -18.44 -31.91
N LYS A 8 -33.67 -18.70 -33.22
CA LYS A 8 -32.35 -18.92 -33.83
C LYS A 8 -31.51 -17.65 -33.86
N LEU A 9 -32.14 -16.50 -34.11
CA LEU A 9 -31.47 -15.20 -34.09
C LEU A 9 -31.09 -14.79 -32.66
N LEU A 10 -31.92 -15.08 -31.66
CA LEU A 10 -31.60 -14.87 -30.25
C LEU A 10 -30.45 -15.77 -29.78
N ALA A 11 -30.46 -17.06 -30.17
CA ALA A 11 -29.37 -17.98 -29.88
C ALA A 11 -28.06 -17.50 -30.53
N LEU A 12 -28.10 -17.09 -31.80
CA LEU A 12 -26.95 -16.52 -32.50
C LEU A 12 -26.40 -15.29 -31.78
N GLY A 13 -27.27 -14.36 -31.36
CA GLY A 13 -26.88 -13.18 -30.60
C GLY A 13 -26.23 -13.51 -29.27
N LEU A 14 -26.74 -14.53 -28.57
CA LEU A 14 -26.16 -15.01 -27.31
C LEU A 14 -24.76 -15.61 -27.52
N TYR A 15 -24.58 -16.42 -28.56
CA TYR A 15 -23.27 -17.01 -28.87
C TYR A 15 -22.25 -15.95 -29.31
N LEU A 16 -22.67 -14.93 -30.06
CA LEU A 16 -21.82 -13.78 -30.40
C LEU A 16 -21.37 -13.01 -29.17
N ASN A 17 -22.28 -12.74 -28.23
CA ASN A 17 -21.93 -12.07 -26.98
C ASN A 17 -20.98 -12.92 -26.12
N ALA A 18 -21.23 -14.22 -26.02
CA ALA A 18 -20.36 -15.15 -25.30
C ALA A 18 -18.95 -15.21 -25.91
N ALA A 19 -18.84 -15.23 -27.24
CA ALA A 19 -17.55 -15.21 -27.93
C ALA A 19 -16.79 -13.89 -27.70
N LEU A 20 -17.49 -12.74 -27.71
CA LEU A 20 -16.90 -11.45 -27.41
C LEU A 20 -16.38 -11.38 -25.97
N LEU A 21 -17.17 -11.86 -25.00
CA LEU A 21 -16.76 -11.93 -23.59
C LEU A 21 -15.56 -12.85 -23.39
N ALA A 22 -15.52 -13.99 -24.09
CA ALA A 22 -14.38 -14.91 -24.05
C ALA A 22 -13.11 -14.25 -24.62
N ALA A 23 -13.23 -13.48 -25.71
CA ALA A 23 -12.09 -12.73 -26.25
C ALA A 23 -11.57 -11.67 -25.26
N VAL A 24 -12.46 -10.92 -24.61
CA VAL A 24 -12.08 -9.96 -23.56
C VAL A 24 -11.38 -10.66 -22.39
N LEU A 25 -11.89 -11.83 -21.97
CA LEU A 25 -11.27 -12.62 -20.91
C LEU A 25 -9.85 -13.05 -21.26
N VAL A 26 -9.62 -13.55 -22.49
CA VAL A 26 -8.28 -13.92 -22.97
C VAL A 26 -7.32 -12.73 -22.95
N VAL A 27 -7.78 -11.56 -23.39
CA VAL A 27 -6.99 -10.31 -23.35
C VAL A 27 -6.64 -9.92 -21.91
N LEU A 28 -7.58 -10.04 -20.98
CA LEU A 28 -7.35 -9.73 -19.57
C LEU A 28 -6.39 -10.71 -18.89
N LEU A 29 -6.43 -12.00 -19.25
CA LEU A 29 -5.51 -13.01 -18.72
C LEU A 29 -4.09 -12.87 -19.29
N GLY A 30 -3.94 -12.41 -20.54
CA GLY A 30 -2.64 -12.18 -21.17
C GLY A 30 -1.97 -10.86 -20.78
N ARG A 31 -2.69 -9.95 -20.12
CA ARG A 31 -2.12 -8.69 -19.61
C ARG A 31 -1.24 -9.01 -18.39
N SER A 32 0.03 -8.61 -18.45
CA SER A 32 1.03 -8.77 -17.38
C SER A 32 0.67 -8.03 -16.07
N GLU A 33 -0.33 -7.16 -16.11
CA GLU A 33 -1.01 -6.63 -14.93
C GLU A 33 -2.26 -7.47 -14.68
N SER A 34 -2.10 -8.59 -13.96
CA SER A 34 -3.21 -9.43 -13.57
C SER A 34 -4.23 -8.59 -12.77
N PRO A 35 -5.52 -8.55 -13.17
CA PRO A 35 -6.53 -7.90 -12.35
C PRO A 35 -6.61 -8.66 -11.02
N SER A 36 -6.14 -8.02 -9.96
CA SER A 36 -6.24 -8.58 -8.61
C SER A 36 -7.72 -8.59 -8.21
N PHE A 37 -8.31 -9.79 -8.16
CA PHE A 37 -9.65 -9.99 -7.59
C PHE A 37 -9.69 -9.78 -6.08
N PHE A 38 -8.50 -9.68 -5.46
CA PHE A 38 -8.34 -9.37 -4.05
C PHE A 38 -8.00 -7.89 -3.88
N PRO A 39 -8.50 -7.22 -2.83
CA PRO A 39 -8.04 -5.88 -2.50
C PRO A 39 -6.52 -5.94 -2.32
N VAL A 40 -5.80 -5.08 -3.03
CA VAL A 40 -4.36 -4.88 -2.81
C VAL A 40 -4.21 -4.54 -1.33
N ALA A 41 -3.43 -5.35 -0.59
CA ALA A 41 -3.14 -5.05 0.80
C ALA A 41 -2.52 -3.64 0.87
N MET A 42 -2.94 -2.82 1.83
CA MET A 42 -2.51 -1.40 1.97
C MET A 42 -0.97 -1.20 2.03
N ALA A 43 -0.19 -2.28 2.15
CA ALA A 43 1.27 -2.29 2.19
C ALA A 43 1.94 -2.80 0.90
N GLN A 44 1.19 -3.25 -0.11
CA GLN A 44 1.72 -3.88 -1.34
C GLN A 44 1.90 -2.92 -2.52
N GLN A 45 1.62 -1.62 -2.36
CA GLN A 45 2.01 -0.70 -3.42
C GLN A 45 3.53 -0.78 -3.65
N PRO A 46 3.98 -0.91 -4.92
CA PRO A 46 5.40 -0.89 -5.23
C PRO A 46 5.99 0.34 -4.56
N ALA A 47 7.07 0.14 -3.79
CA ALA A 47 7.73 1.17 -2.98
C ALA A 47 7.70 2.50 -3.74
N GLN A 48 6.75 3.36 -3.35
CA GLN A 48 6.57 4.62 -4.05
C GLN A 48 7.84 5.41 -3.77
N PRO A 49 8.55 5.92 -4.80
CA PRO A 49 9.81 6.58 -4.60
C PRO A 49 9.59 7.70 -3.59
N ILE A 50 10.25 7.56 -2.43
CA ILE A 50 10.31 8.62 -1.44
C ILE A 50 11.03 9.76 -2.13
N ALA A 51 10.27 10.75 -2.58
CA ALA A 51 10.81 11.96 -3.16
C ALA A 51 11.17 12.87 -2.00
N GLY A 52 12.46 12.94 -1.66
CA GLY A 52 12.93 13.75 -0.56
C GLY A 52 14.43 14.03 -0.65
N GLY A 53 14.79 15.29 -0.40
CA GLY A 53 16.15 15.80 -0.36
C GLY A 53 16.17 17.10 0.45
N ALA A 54 17.25 17.35 1.19
CA ALA A 54 17.42 18.52 2.07
C ALA A 54 16.36 18.64 3.19
N GLY A 55 16.12 17.55 3.93
CA GLY A 55 15.33 17.59 5.17
C GLY A 55 13.81 17.47 4.99
N LEU A 56 13.29 17.52 3.77
CA LEU A 56 11.86 17.33 3.48
C LEU A 56 11.60 16.06 2.66
N PHE A 57 10.66 15.25 3.12
CA PHE A 57 10.28 13.98 2.50
C PHE A 57 8.80 13.95 2.18
N LEU A 58 8.46 13.59 0.94
CA LEU A 58 7.11 13.39 0.45
C LEU A 58 6.84 11.92 0.18
N MET A 59 5.74 11.41 0.74
CA MET A 59 5.30 10.02 0.60
C MET A 59 3.83 10.00 0.19
N PRO A 60 3.47 9.54 -1.02
CA PRO A 60 2.07 9.33 -1.36
C PRO A 60 1.50 8.18 -0.51
N GLY A 61 0.26 8.33 -0.05
CA GLY A 61 -0.37 7.36 0.84
C GLY A 61 -1.88 7.36 0.72
N GLN A 62 -2.47 6.18 0.92
CA GLN A 62 -3.91 6.04 1.04
C GLN A 62 -4.31 6.26 2.51
N LEU A 63 -5.19 7.23 2.75
CA LEU A 63 -5.64 7.60 4.09
C LEU A 63 -6.88 6.81 4.52
N SER A 64 -7.74 6.47 3.55
CA SER A 64 -8.89 5.60 3.72
C SER A 64 -9.22 4.90 2.39
N PRO A 65 -10.13 3.92 2.35
CA PRO A 65 -10.46 3.20 1.11
C PRO A 65 -10.87 4.11 -0.07
N GLN A 66 -11.37 5.33 0.19
CA GLN A 66 -11.74 6.31 -0.84
C GLN A 66 -10.89 7.58 -0.81
N GLN A 67 -10.02 7.77 0.19
CA GLN A 67 -9.24 9.01 0.34
C GLN A 67 -7.77 8.75 0.12
N TRP A 68 -7.21 9.55 -0.79
CA TRP A 68 -5.80 9.52 -1.16
C TRP A 68 -5.15 10.85 -0.80
N GLY A 69 -3.87 10.78 -0.44
CA GLY A 69 -3.14 11.93 0.04
C GLY A 69 -1.63 11.77 -0.07
N CYS A 70 -0.93 12.72 0.55
CA CYS A 70 0.50 12.66 0.75
C CYS A 70 0.86 13.00 2.20
N TYR A 71 1.84 12.29 2.72
CA TYR A 71 2.53 12.61 3.95
C TYR A 71 3.74 13.47 3.59
N VAL A 72 3.91 14.57 4.32
CA VAL A 72 5.07 15.46 4.24
C VAL A 72 5.76 15.44 5.58
N MET A 73 7.01 15.01 5.60
CA MET A 73 7.83 14.97 6.80
C MET A 73 8.95 16.00 6.66
N ASP A 74 8.96 16.99 7.55
CA ASP A 74 10.06 17.93 7.75
C ASP A 74 10.94 17.39 8.89
N VAL A 75 12.15 16.93 8.55
CA VAL A 75 13.13 16.37 9.48
C VAL A 75 13.79 17.47 10.30
N ASP A 76 13.97 18.66 9.74
CA ASP A 76 14.62 19.77 10.43
C ASP A 76 13.71 20.33 11.53
N ARG A 77 12.41 20.43 11.26
CA ARG A 77 11.39 20.83 12.26
C ARG A 77 10.83 19.67 13.07
N GLN A 78 11.07 18.44 12.65
CA GLN A 78 10.49 17.23 13.26
C GLN A 78 8.95 17.27 13.28
N THR A 79 8.34 17.68 12.16
CA THR A 79 6.89 17.80 11.98
C THR A 79 6.42 16.88 10.86
N LEU A 80 5.36 16.12 11.12
CA LEU A 80 4.68 15.28 10.15
C LEU A 80 3.35 15.93 9.78
N MET A 81 3.11 16.12 8.49
CA MET A 81 1.89 16.70 7.94
C MET A 81 1.25 15.72 6.97
N VAL A 82 -0.07 15.71 6.93
CA VAL A 82 -0.87 14.86 6.06
C VAL A 82 -1.79 15.74 5.25
N TYR A 83 -1.65 15.70 3.93
CA TYR A 83 -2.56 16.36 3.02
C TYR A 83 -3.40 15.33 2.30
N HIS A 84 -4.70 15.60 2.17
CA HIS A 84 -5.60 14.78 1.38
C HIS A 84 -6.09 15.57 0.18
N TYR A 85 -6.24 14.88 -0.95
CA TYR A 85 -6.71 15.49 -2.18
C TYR A 85 -8.21 15.25 -2.35
N ILE A 86 -8.98 16.34 -2.50
CA ILE A 86 -10.41 16.29 -2.77
C ILE A 86 -10.63 16.44 -4.27
N ALA A 87 -10.86 15.31 -4.94
CA ALA A 87 -11.01 15.26 -6.40
C ALA A 87 -12.15 16.15 -6.92
N GLY A 88 -13.27 16.24 -6.19
CA GLY A 88 -14.41 17.07 -6.58
C GLY A 88 -14.12 18.57 -6.58
N GLU A 89 -13.24 19.04 -5.68
CA GLU A 89 -12.86 20.45 -5.56
C GLU A 89 -11.53 20.77 -6.26
N ARG A 90 -10.76 19.74 -6.66
CA ARG A 90 -9.37 19.84 -7.13
C ARG A 90 -8.47 20.60 -6.16
N ARG A 91 -8.65 20.35 -4.86
CA ARG A 91 -7.92 21.03 -3.77
C ARG A 91 -7.20 20.03 -2.88
N LEU A 92 -6.03 20.42 -2.42
CA LEU A 92 -5.32 19.78 -1.30
C LEU A 92 -5.77 20.46 -0.01
N LYS A 93 -6.17 19.66 0.99
CA LYS A 93 -6.48 20.14 2.34
C LYS A 93 -5.57 19.45 3.35
N LEU A 94 -5.18 20.18 4.39
CA LEU A 94 -4.44 19.63 5.52
C LEU A 94 -5.40 18.78 6.36
N ALA A 95 -5.15 17.48 6.44
CA ALA A 95 -5.94 16.55 7.24
C ALA A 95 -5.44 16.51 8.68
N ALA A 96 -4.12 16.44 8.87
CA ALA A 96 -3.51 16.38 10.19
C ALA A 96 -2.07 16.93 10.15
N ALA A 97 -1.61 17.47 11.28
CA ALA A 97 -0.23 17.81 11.51
C ALA A 97 0.14 17.46 12.96
N ARG A 98 1.35 16.96 13.18
CA ARG A 98 1.87 16.66 14.52
C ARG A 98 3.39 16.82 14.56
N ASP A 99 3.87 17.36 15.67
CA ASP A 99 5.30 17.35 16.01
C ASP A 99 5.67 16.01 16.65
N PHE A 100 6.75 15.41 16.14
CA PHE A 100 7.27 14.12 16.59
C PHE A 100 8.67 14.22 17.23
N ALA A 101 9.08 15.44 17.60
CA ALA A 101 10.39 15.71 18.21
C ALA A 101 10.71 14.80 19.42
N ASN A 102 9.69 14.55 20.26
CA ASN A 102 9.83 13.71 21.44
C ASN A 102 9.48 12.23 21.19
N ASP A 103 8.83 11.90 20.07
CA ASP A 103 8.36 10.54 19.79
C ASP A 103 9.52 9.55 19.74
N ARG A 104 10.68 9.98 19.25
CA ARG A 104 11.90 9.15 19.19
C ARG A 104 12.44 8.74 20.57
N ARG A 105 11.96 9.36 21.66
CA ARG A 105 12.36 9.04 23.04
C ARG A 105 11.47 7.98 23.67
N LEU A 106 10.32 7.68 23.06
CA LEU A 106 9.40 6.65 23.54
C LEU A 106 9.91 5.27 23.12
N ARG A 107 10.68 4.62 24.01
CA ARG A 107 11.22 3.27 23.75
C ARG A 107 10.28 2.14 24.17
N ASN A 108 9.59 2.31 25.30
CA ASN A 108 8.77 1.26 25.94
C ASN A 108 7.27 1.60 25.93
N PHE A 109 6.84 2.50 25.06
CA PHE A 109 5.43 2.87 24.93
C PHE A 109 4.79 2.02 23.83
N ASN A 110 3.62 1.42 24.11
CA ASN A 110 2.94 0.48 23.22
C ASN A 110 3.80 -0.71 22.76
N THR A 111 4.67 -1.22 23.63
CA THR A 111 5.45 -2.44 23.37
C THR A 111 4.99 -3.54 24.32
N ASP A 112 4.54 -4.66 23.74
CA ASP A 112 4.33 -5.91 24.47
C ASP A 112 5.65 -6.71 24.53
N ASP A 113 5.68 -7.76 25.36
CA ASP A 113 6.87 -8.62 25.46
C ASP A 113 7.20 -9.30 24.12
N PRO A 114 8.49 -9.41 23.74
CA PRO A 114 9.67 -9.00 24.51
C PRO A 114 9.99 -7.50 24.37
N THR A 115 10.34 -6.90 25.50
CA THR A 115 10.72 -5.48 25.56
C THR A 115 12.04 -5.20 24.83
N PRO A 116 12.30 -3.95 24.37
CA PRO A 116 13.53 -3.62 23.67
C PRO A 116 14.82 -3.93 24.46
N ASP A 117 14.75 -3.83 25.79
CA ASP A 117 15.87 -4.14 26.68
C ASP A 117 16.11 -5.65 26.83
N GLU A 118 15.08 -6.49 26.68
CA GLU A 118 15.23 -7.95 26.64
C GLU A 118 15.84 -8.40 25.32
N VAL A 119 15.35 -7.87 24.21
CA VAL A 119 15.92 -8.14 22.88
C VAL A 119 17.40 -7.73 22.84
N LYS A 120 17.75 -6.57 23.42
CA LYS A 120 19.15 -6.15 23.53
C LYS A 120 19.99 -7.16 24.30
N ARG A 121 19.50 -7.63 25.46
CA ARG A 121 20.21 -8.63 26.27
C ARG A 121 20.42 -9.94 25.53
N TRP A 122 19.48 -10.35 24.67
CA TRP A 122 19.63 -11.55 23.85
C TRP A 122 20.65 -11.35 22.73
N ALA A 123 20.59 -10.21 22.03
CA ALA A 123 21.54 -9.87 20.98
C ALA A 123 22.99 -9.78 21.51
N ASP A 124 23.19 -9.16 22.67
CA ASP A 124 24.51 -9.05 23.31
C ASP A 124 25.06 -10.44 23.67
N LYS A 125 24.22 -11.33 24.20
CA LYS A 125 24.60 -12.72 24.51
C LYS A 125 24.98 -13.53 23.26
N GLU A 126 24.25 -13.34 22.17
CA GLU A 126 24.52 -14.03 20.91
C GLU A 126 25.85 -13.56 20.30
N ALA A 127 26.10 -12.25 20.30
CA ALA A 127 27.36 -11.67 19.84
C ALA A 127 28.57 -12.15 20.66
N ASP A 128 28.45 -12.23 21.99
CA ASP A 128 29.51 -12.75 22.85
C ASP A 128 29.77 -14.24 22.62
N THR A 129 28.72 -15.03 22.40
CA THR A 129 28.84 -16.46 22.06
C THR A 129 29.60 -16.64 20.74
N ALA A 130 29.27 -15.84 19.72
CA ALA A 130 29.93 -15.89 18.43
C ALA A 130 31.45 -15.59 18.54
N ARG A 131 31.84 -14.58 19.33
CA ARG A 131 33.26 -14.25 19.56
C ARG A 131 34.04 -15.37 20.23
N VAL A 132 33.43 -16.10 21.17
CA VAL A 132 34.09 -17.24 21.85
C VAL A 132 34.31 -18.41 20.89
N ILE A 133 33.41 -18.61 19.92
CA ILE A 133 33.57 -19.65 18.90
C ILE A 133 34.70 -19.31 17.93
N GLU A 134 34.81 -18.06 17.49
CA GLU A 134 35.87 -17.61 16.57
C GLU A 134 37.28 -17.60 17.19
N ALA A 135 37.38 -17.48 18.52
CA ALA A 135 38.66 -17.44 19.24
C ALA A 135 39.24 -18.84 19.57
N LYS A 136 38.55 -19.92 19.21
CA LYS A 136 38.92 -21.30 19.51
C LYS A 136 39.30 -22.08 18.25
#